data_AF-A0A0Q8L451-F1
#
_entry.id   AF-A0A0Q8L451-F1
#
_cell.length_a   1.000
_cell.length_b   1.000
_cell.length_c   1.000
_cell.angle_alpha   90.00
_cell.angle_beta   90.00
_cell.angle_gamma   90.00
#
_symmetry.space_group_name_H-M   'P 1'
#
loop_
_entity.id
_entity.type
_entity.pdbx_description
1 polymer ?
#
loop_
_entity_poly.entity_id
_entity_poly.type
_entity_poly.pdbx_seq_one_letter_code
_entity_poly.pdbx_strand_id
1 'polypeptide(L)'
;MVEPMFPDGQKLVCVHDPLGLPSDAEEEEKPGCYRLAKEGIEINVGRATTRVVVRNFGDRSIQIGSHFHFFEINPELEFDRAVAFGFRNFGDRSIQIGSHFHFFEINPELEFDRAVAFGFRLDIPAGTTVRFEPGDEKTVDLVAIGGERRVEGLNNLTDGDLDNPEVKRKAVTRAAAEGFRGAHHG
;
A
#
# COMPACT_ATOMS: atom_id res chain seq x y z
N MET A 1 26.83 -7.98 8.10
CA MET A 1 26.77 -6.53 7.89
C MET A 1 27.80 -5.87 8.80
N VAL A 2 28.53 -4.88 8.29
CA VAL A 2 29.55 -4.14 9.06
C VAL A 2 29.47 -2.66 8.70
N GLU A 3 29.94 -1.77 9.58
CA GLU A 3 29.96 -0.33 9.33
C GLU A 3 31.40 0.24 9.38
N PRO A 4 32.20 0.11 8.31
CA PRO A 4 33.56 0.62 8.29
C PRO A 4 33.60 2.14 8.09
N MET A 5 34.73 2.74 8.49
CA MET A 5 35.06 4.12 8.13
C MET A 5 35.77 4.14 6.77
N PHE A 6 35.17 4.85 5.81
CA PHE A 6 35.78 5.17 4.52
C PHE A 6 36.30 6.61 4.52
N PRO A 7 37.12 7.03 3.53
CA PRO A 7 37.57 8.41 3.41
C PRO A 7 36.44 9.46 3.35
N ASP A 8 35.24 9.06 2.94
CA ASP A 8 34.01 9.85 2.87
C ASP A 8 33.04 9.56 4.04
N GLY A 9 33.52 8.95 5.13
CA GLY A 9 32.77 8.71 6.36
C GLY A 9 32.30 7.26 6.55
N GLN A 10 31.48 7.04 7.57
CA GLN A 10 30.97 5.71 7.90
C GLN A 10 29.92 5.25 6.89
N LYS A 11 29.99 3.99 6.46
CA LYS A 11 29.02 3.40 5.52
C LYS A 11 28.60 2.00 5.99
N LEU A 12 27.34 1.62 5.75
CA LEU A 12 26.88 0.25 5.95
C LEU A 12 27.32 -0.63 4.77
N VAL A 13 28.00 -1.73 5.06
CA VAL A 13 28.40 -2.73 4.07
C VAL A 13 27.70 -4.06 4.38
N CYS A 14 26.88 -4.49 3.42
CA CYS A 14 26.17 -5.77 3.44
C CYS A 14 26.80 -6.72 2.42
N VAL A 15 27.47 -7.76 2.90
CA VAL A 15 27.89 -8.88 2.04
C VAL A 15 26.79 -9.93 2.09
N HIS A 16 26.16 -10.15 0.94
CA HIS A 16 25.15 -11.20 0.74
C HIS A 16 25.87 -12.47 0.29
N ASP A 17 25.44 -13.62 0.82
CA ASP A 17 25.95 -14.95 0.47
C ASP A 17 27.48 -15.04 0.41
N PRO A 18 28.20 -14.65 1.49
CA PRO A 18 29.67 -14.50 1.47
C PRO A 18 30.43 -15.78 1.15
N LEU A 19 29.78 -16.94 1.28
CA LEU A 19 30.34 -18.27 1.02
C LEU A 19 29.72 -18.95 -0.21
N GLY A 20 28.87 -18.24 -0.97
CA GLY A 20 28.07 -18.78 -2.06
C GLY A 20 26.78 -19.46 -1.58
N LEU A 21 25.82 -19.61 -2.50
CA LEU A 21 24.60 -20.36 -2.24
C LEU A 21 24.91 -21.86 -2.26
N PRO A 22 24.37 -22.65 -1.31
CA PRO A 22 24.44 -24.11 -1.40
C PRO A 22 23.63 -24.61 -2.60
N SER A 23 23.95 -25.81 -3.11
CA SER A 23 23.08 -26.46 -4.09
C SER A 23 21.76 -26.88 -3.45
N ASP A 24 20.67 -26.91 -4.23
CA ASP A 24 19.31 -27.29 -3.77
C ASP A 24 19.27 -28.59 -2.94
N ALA A 25 20.09 -29.58 -3.31
CA ALA A 25 20.18 -30.87 -2.61
C ALA A 25 20.76 -30.77 -1.19
N GLU A 26 21.51 -29.71 -0.87
CA GLU A 26 22.09 -29.51 0.45
C GLU A 26 21.17 -28.71 1.38
N GLU A 27 20.12 -28.03 0.88
CA GLU A 27 19.21 -27.23 1.71
C GLU A 27 18.20 -28.08 2.49
N GLU A 28 17.76 -29.22 1.95
CA GLU A 28 16.72 -30.07 2.57
C GLU A 28 17.21 -30.85 3.81
N GLU A 29 18.52 -30.98 4.02
CA GLU A 29 19.11 -31.78 5.11
C GLU A 29 19.87 -30.96 6.17
N LYS A 30 19.90 -29.63 6.07
CA LYS A 30 20.61 -28.78 7.04
C LYS A 30 19.77 -28.50 8.31
N PRO A 31 20.41 -28.41 9.49
CA PRO A 31 19.75 -27.90 10.69
C PRO A 31 19.12 -26.53 10.44
N GLY A 32 17.82 -26.39 10.75
CA GLY A 32 17.06 -25.16 10.51
C GLY A 32 16.34 -25.10 9.16
N CYS A 33 16.41 -26.15 8.34
CA CYS A 33 15.63 -26.21 7.09
C CYS A 33 14.11 -26.25 7.35
N TYR A 34 13.36 -25.56 6.49
CA TYR A 34 11.90 -25.59 6.50
C TYR A 34 11.41 -26.69 5.57
N ARG A 35 10.64 -27.66 6.11
CA ARG A 35 9.92 -28.65 5.31
C ARG A 35 8.49 -28.17 5.11
N LEU A 36 8.27 -27.46 4.01
CA LEU A 36 6.96 -26.88 3.70
C LEU A 36 6.07 -27.90 2.99
N ALA A 37 4.76 -27.82 3.23
CA ALA A 37 3.80 -28.51 2.38
C ALA A 37 3.88 -27.94 0.95
N LYS A 38 3.63 -28.78 -0.05
CA LYS A 38 3.64 -28.36 -1.46
C LYS A 38 2.44 -27.49 -1.83
N GLU A 39 1.38 -27.59 -1.04
CA GLU A 39 0.12 -26.89 -1.26
C GLU A 39 0.15 -25.53 -0.54
N GLY A 40 -0.37 -24.50 -1.20
CA GLY A 40 -0.53 -23.18 -0.61
C GLY A 40 -1.63 -23.15 0.45
N ILE A 41 -1.57 -22.18 1.34
CA ILE A 41 -2.61 -21.94 2.35
C ILE A 41 -3.57 -20.89 1.79
N GLU A 42 -4.87 -21.20 1.78
CA GLU A 42 -5.91 -20.23 1.44
C GLU A 42 -6.19 -19.31 2.64
N ILE A 43 -6.21 -18.00 2.40
CA ILE A 43 -6.47 -16.98 3.43
C ILE A 43 -7.86 -16.37 3.21
N ASN A 44 -8.45 -15.83 4.27
CA ASN A 44 -9.75 -15.12 4.24
C ASN A 44 -10.97 -15.94 3.79
N VAL A 45 -10.90 -17.27 3.83
CA VAL A 45 -12.00 -18.18 3.48
C VAL A 45 -13.30 -17.79 4.22
N GLY A 46 -14.39 -17.71 3.47
CA GLY A 46 -15.73 -17.41 4.00
C GLY A 46 -15.99 -15.95 4.33
N ARG A 47 -15.06 -15.03 4.05
CA ARG A 47 -15.28 -13.59 4.21
C ARG A 47 -15.89 -12.98 2.96
N ALA A 48 -16.69 -11.93 3.17
CA ALA A 48 -17.21 -11.15 2.05
C ALA A 48 -16.06 -10.48 1.30
N THR A 49 -16.00 -10.72 -0.01
CA THR A 49 -15.04 -10.10 -0.92
C THR A 49 -15.76 -9.29 -1.98
N THR A 50 -15.07 -8.27 -2.48
CA THR A 50 -15.53 -7.47 -3.63
C THR A 50 -14.35 -7.11 -4.50
N ARG A 51 -14.60 -6.77 -5.76
CA ARG A 51 -13.58 -6.43 -6.75
C ARG A 51 -13.80 -5.01 -7.21
N VAL A 52 -12.73 -4.22 -7.21
CA VAL A 52 -12.79 -2.80 -7.57
C VAL A 52 -11.75 -2.53 -8.66
N VAL A 53 -12.17 -1.89 -9.74
CA VAL A 53 -11.25 -1.31 -10.71
C VAL A 53 -10.81 0.04 -10.16
N VAL A 54 -9.51 0.19 -10.00
CA VAL A 54 -8.88 1.38 -9.47
C VAL A 54 -8.04 1.98 -10.56
N ARG A 55 -8.27 3.25 -10.85
CA ARG A 55 -7.50 3.97 -11.85
C ARG A 55 -6.68 5.08 -11.24
N ASN A 56 -5.45 5.16 -11.69
CA ASN A 56 -4.51 6.20 -11.40
C ASN A 56 -4.31 7.04 -12.66
N PHE A 57 -4.76 8.28 -12.63
CA PHE A 57 -4.74 9.16 -13.80
C PHE A 57 -3.52 10.09 -13.87
N GLY A 58 -2.54 9.98 -12.97
CA GLY A 58 -1.32 10.81 -13.04
C GLY A 58 -0.31 10.31 -14.08
N ASP A 59 0.95 10.76 -13.99
CA ASP A 59 2.05 10.34 -14.88
C ASP A 59 3.32 9.73 -14.21
N ARG A 60 3.42 9.58 -12.87
CA ARG A 60 4.61 9.02 -12.15
C ARG A 60 4.43 8.19 -10.87
N SER A 61 5.00 6.97 -10.84
CA SER A 61 4.82 5.85 -9.89
C SER A 61 4.12 6.07 -8.54
N ILE A 62 3.37 5.13 -7.97
CA ILE A 62 2.49 5.33 -6.81
C ILE A 62 2.68 4.27 -5.61
N GLN A 63 3.38 4.64 -4.47
CA GLN A 63 3.69 3.91 -3.19
C GLN A 63 3.22 4.42 -1.73
N ILE A 64 2.65 3.60 -0.78
CA ILE A 64 2.37 3.72 0.70
C ILE A 64 2.65 2.34 1.33
N GLY A 65 3.52 2.32 2.34
CA GLY A 65 3.77 1.16 3.20
C GLY A 65 3.10 1.29 4.56
N SER A 66 3.08 0.20 5.32
CA SER A 66 2.60 0.21 6.70
C SER A 66 3.54 0.98 7.64
N HIS A 67 4.83 1.14 7.32
CA HIS A 67 5.81 1.97 8.03
C HIS A 67 6.90 2.45 7.03
N PHE A 68 7.31 3.73 7.12
CA PHE A 68 8.62 4.35 6.75
C PHE A 68 8.54 5.67 5.93
N HIS A 69 9.41 6.63 6.28
CA HIS A 69 9.46 8.02 5.79
C HIS A 69 10.40 8.17 4.57
N PHE A 70 9.91 8.79 3.48
CA PHE A 70 10.69 9.07 2.26
C PHE A 70 11.20 10.53 2.18
N PHE A 71 11.31 11.20 3.33
CA PHE A 71 11.98 12.52 3.44
C PHE A 71 13.50 12.37 3.60
N GLU A 72 13.99 11.14 3.77
CA GLU A 72 15.41 10.81 4.00
C GLU A 72 16.13 10.31 2.73
N ILE A 73 15.57 10.53 1.54
CA ILE A 73 16.27 10.18 0.29
C ILE A 73 17.28 11.25 -0.15
N ASN A 74 18.29 10.78 -0.89
CA ASN A 74 19.62 11.37 -1.07
C ASN A 74 19.63 12.86 -1.49
N PRO A 75 20.26 13.77 -0.70
CA PRO A 75 20.44 15.17 -1.07
C PRO A 75 21.34 15.40 -2.31
N GLU A 76 22.00 14.36 -2.84
CA GLU A 76 22.81 14.43 -4.07
C GLU A 76 22.02 14.34 -5.39
N LEU A 77 20.69 14.27 -5.35
CA LEU A 77 19.88 14.25 -6.58
C LEU A 77 19.79 15.67 -7.19
N GLU A 78 20.61 15.90 -8.22
CA GLU A 78 20.65 17.12 -9.02
C GLU A 78 19.82 16.97 -10.31
N PHE A 79 18.84 17.86 -10.50
CA PHE A 79 18.07 17.97 -11.74
C PHE A 79 17.65 19.42 -11.97
N ASP A 80 17.42 19.78 -13.23
CA ASP A 80 17.06 21.14 -13.60
C ASP A 80 15.59 21.43 -13.28
N ARG A 81 15.39 22.16 -12.18
CA ARG A 81 14.07 22.47 -11.59
C ARG A 81 13.34 23.60 -12.33
N ALA A 82 14.04 24.38 -13.14
CA ALA A 82 13.45 25.52 -13.84
C ALA A 82 12.78 25.12 -15.17
N VAL A 83 13.14 23.97 -15.74
CA VAL A 83 12.53 23.42 -16.98
C VAL A 83 11.26 22.61 -16.72
N ALA A 84 10.93 22.32 -15.46
CA ALA A 84 9.76 21.53 -15.06
C ALA A 84 8.49 22.39 -14.80
N PHE A 85 8.25 23.40 -15.64
CA PHE A 85 7.16 24.36 -15.44
C PHE A 85 6.08 24.30 -16.54
N GLY A 86 4.86 23.84 -16.22
CA GLY A 86 3.66 24.06 -17.06
C GLY A 86 2.47 23.06 -17.00
N PHE A 87 1.61 23.17 -15.97
CA PHE A 87 0.15 22.80 -15.84
C PHE A 87 -0.37 21.32 -16.02
N ARG A 88 -1.28 20.67 -15.23
CA ARG A 88 -1.68 20.57 -13.78
C ARG A 88 -2.85 19.51 -13.57
N ASN A 89 -2.63 18.36 -12.90
CA ASN A 89 -3.29 17.97 -11.62
C ASN A 89 -2.18 18.14 -10.56
N PHE A 90 -2.51 18.41 -9.30
CA PHE A 90 -1.77 19.33 -8.45
C PHE A 90 -0.76 18.67 -7.48
N GLY A 91 -0.63 17.34 -7.49
CA GLY A 91 0.32 16.57 -6.69
C GLY A 91 1.38 15.86 -7.54
N ASP A 92 2.53 15.50 -6.94
CA ASP A 92 3.78 15.18 -7.65
C ASP A 92 4.42 13.82 -7.27
N ARG A 93 3.72 12.91 -6.57
CA ARG A 93 4.31 11.76 -5.83
C ARG A 93 3.50 10.46 -5.84
N SER A 94 4.07 9.43 -5.20
CA SER A 94 3.63 8.04 -5.24
C SER A 94 2.60 7.55 -4.13
N ILE A 95 1.60 6.63 -4.38
CA ILE A 95 0.62 5.88 -3.48
C ILE A 95 0.40 4.28 -3.66
N GLN A 96 0.88 3.40 -2.79
CA GLN A 96 0.75 1.91 -2.72
C GLN A 96 -0.15 1.63 -1.52
N ILE A 97 -0.85 0.53 -1.41
CA ILE A 97 -1.77 0.31 -0.28
C ILE A 97 -1.40 -0.99 0.43
N GLY A 98 -1.29 -0.93 1.76
CA GLY A 98 -1.04 -2.11 2.61
C GLY A 98 -2.28 -2.95 2.84
N SER A 99 -2.09 -4.23 3.10
CA SER A 99 -3.14 -5.25 3.30
C SER A 99 -4.23 -4.91 4.33
N HIS A 100 -3.95 -4.04 5.30
CA HIS A 100 -4.84 -3.77 6.45
C HIS A 100 -5.33 -2.32 6.55
N PHE A 101 -5.10 -1.51 5.53
CA PHE A 101 -5.62 -0.15 5.49
C PHE A 101 -7.11 -0.16 5.09
N HIS A 102 -7.92 0.71 5.69
CA HIS A 102 -9.32 0.88 5.30
C HIS A 102 -9.39 1.47 3.88
N PHE A 103 -9.76 0.65 2.90
CA PHE A 103 -9.60 0.97 1.48
C PHE A 103 -10.38 2.23 1.06
N PHE A 104 -11.51 2.49 1.71
CA PHE A 104 -12.29 3.71 1.56
C PHE A 104 -11.49 5.00 1.78
N GLU A 105 -10.52 4.98 2.69
CA GLU A 105 -9.77 6.16 3.14
C GLU A 105 -8.41 6.31 2.47
N ILE A 106 -8.10 5.52 1.45
CA ILE A 106 -6.83 5.65 0.74
C ILE A 106 -6.81 6.99 -0.01
N ASN A 107 -5.60 7.42 -0.39
CA ASN A 107 -5.32 8.76 -0.92
C ASN A 107 -6.41 9.31 -1.87
N PRO A 108 -6.81 10.59 -1.71
CA PRO A 108 -7.82 11.26 -2.52
C PRO A 108 -7.63 11.17 -4.04
N GLU A 109 -6.39 11.01 -4.52
CA GLU A 109 -6.04 11.01 -5.94
C GLU A 109 -6.37 9.70 -6.67
N LEU A 110 -6.60 8.60 -5.95
CA LEU A 110 -7.07 7.34 -6.55
C LEU A 110 -8.57 7.39 -6.78
N GLU A 111 -8.99 7.07 -8.00
CA GLU A 111 -10.39 7.06 -8.40
C GLU A 111 -10.92 5.62 -8.45
N PHE A 112 -11.95 5.38 -7.65
CA PHE A 112 -12.69 4.13 -7.54
C PHE A 112 -14.00 4.38 -6.79
N ASP A 113 -14.94 3.43 -6.84
CA ASP A 113 -16.18 3.54 -6.07
C ASP A 113 -15.91 3.40 -4.56
N ARG A 114 -15.86 4.55 -3.88
CA ARG A 114 -15.57 4.59 -2.44
C ARG A 114 -16.72 4.02 -1.61
N ALA A 115 -17.96 4.19 -2.04
CA ALA A 115 -19.10 3.67 -1.31
C ALA A 115 -19.09 2.12 -1.28
N VAL A 116 -18.62 1.48 -2.35
CA VAL A 116 -18.41 0.02 -2.42
C VAL A 116 -17.23 -0.42 -1.55
N ALA A 117 -16.15 0.35 -1.51
CA ALA A 117 -14.95 0.03 -0.72
C ALA A 117 -15.09 0.24 0.80
N PHE A 118 -16.19 0.85 1.26
CA PHE A 118 -16.42 1.12 2.68
C PHE A 118 -16.51 -0.16 3.51
N GLY A 119 -15.65 -0.26 4.54
CA GLY A 119 -15.53 -1.41 5.44
C GLY A 119 -14.67 -2.55 4.89
N PHE A 120 -13.93 -2.33 3.81
CA PHE A 120 -13.05 -3.31 3.18
C PHE A 120 -11.57 -2.89 3.24
N ARG A 121 -10.69 -3.88 3.09
CA ARG A 121 -9.23 -3.76 2.97
C ARG A 121 -8.74 -4.64 1.81
N LEU A 122 -7.50 -4.50 1.37
CA LEU A 122 -6.94 -5.36 0.31
C LEU A 122 -6.92 -6.84 0.73
N ASP A 123 -7.37 -7.72 -0.17
CA ASP A 123 -7.32 -9.17 0.01
C ASP A 123 -5.97 -9.74 -0.47
N ILE A 124 -4.92 -9.36 0.24
CA ILE A 124 -3.54 -9.78 -0.03
C ILE A 124 -2.88 -10.24 1.28
N PRO A 125 -1.76 -10.99 1.22
CA PRO A 125 -1.07 -11.45 2.42
C PRO A 125 -0.72 -10.31 3.39
N ALA A 126 -0.83 -10.57 4.69
CA ALA A 126 -0.53 -9.58 5.72
C ALA A 126 0.91 -9.05 5.57
N GLY A 127 1.09 -7.74 5.76
CA GLY A 127 2.38 -7.07 5.57
C GLY A 127 2.76 -6.78 4.12
N THR A 128 2.05 -7.33 3.13
CA THR A 128 2.25 -7.01 1.71
C THR A 128 1.39 -5.83 1.25
N THR A 129 1.65 -5.38 0.02
CA THR A 129 1.13 -4.12 -0.50
C THR A 129 0.90 -4.14 -2.01
N VAL A 130 -0.06 -3.35 -2.51
CA VAL A 130 -0.29 -3.11 -3.96
C VAL A 130 0.20 -1.73 -4.36
N ARG A 131 1.11 -1.65 -5.34
CA ARG A 131 1.62 -0.40 -5.92
C ARG A 131 0.83 -0.04 -7.18
N PHE A 132 0.44 1.21 -7.33
CA PHE A 132 -0.10 1.71 -8.59
C PHE A 132 0.98 2.58 -9.19
N GLU A 133 1.34 2.52 -10.47
CA GLU A 133 2.02 3.65 -11.10
C GLU A 133 0.96 4.63 -11.61
N PRO A 134 1.26 5.87 -11.97
CA PRO A 134 0.31 6.71 -12.63
C PRO A 134 0.20 6.48 -14.09
N GLY A 135 -1.02 6.73 -14.52
CA GLY A 135 -1.60 6.08 -15.65
C GLY A 135 -2.18 4.71 -15.26
N ASP A 136 -1.73 4.05 -14.18
CA ASP A 136 -2.12 2.66 -13.95
C ASP A 136 -3.59 2.53 -13.58
N GLU A 137 -4.27 1.69 -14.34
CA GLU A 137 -5.51 1.08 -13.94
C GLU A 137 -5.23 -0.36 -13.50
N LYS A 138 -5.68 -0.74 -12.29
CA LYS A 138 -5.60 -2.13 -11.81
C LYS A 138 -6.91 -2.54 -11.17
N THR A 139 -7.26 -3.78 -11.39
CA THR A 139 -8.32 -4.44 -10.63
C THR A 139 -7.72 -5.02 -9.36
N VAL A 140 -8.32 -4.72 -8.21
CA VAL A 140 -7.90 -5.25 -6.92
C VAL A 140 -9.05 -5.98 -6.23
N ASP A 141 -8.69 -7.04 -5.51
CA ASP A 141 -9.62 -7.79 -4.67
C ASP A 141 -9.58 -7.21 -3.25
N LEU A 142 -10.76 -7.00 -2.69
CA LEU A 142 -10.97 -6.45 -1.36
C LEU A 142 -11.71 -7.46 -0.50
N VAL A 143 -11.37 -7.50 0.78
CA VAL A 143 -12.02 -8.33 1.81
C VAL A 143 -12.53 -7.46 2.94
N ALA A 144 -13.68 -7.83 3.50
CA ALA A 144 -14.25 -7.14 4.65
C ALA A 144 -13.27 -7.11 5.84
N ILE A 145 -13.17 -5.94 6.49
CA ILE A 145 -12.45 -5.80 7.76
C ILE A 145 -13.10 -6.73 8.80
N GLY A 146 -12.28 -7.44 9.57
CA GLY A 146 -12.75 -8.37 10.62
C GLY A 146 -12.80 -7.73 12.01
N GLY A 147 -13.01 -8.56 13.04
CA GLY A 147 -13.06 -8.10 14.43
C GLY A 147 -14.33 -7.31 14.72
N GLU A 148 -14.23 -6.27 15.56
CA GLU A 148 -15.36 -5.39 15.92
C GLU A 148 -15.82 -4.47 14.79
N ARG A 149 -15.14 -4.50 13.63
CA ARG A 149 -15.50 -3.71 12.45
C ARG A 149 -15.68 -2.22 12.76
N ARG A 150 -14.77 -1.68 13.57
CA ARG A 150 -14.68 -0.27 13.95
C ARG A 150 -13.37 0.32 13.44
N VAL A 151 -13.43 1.51 12.84
CA VAL A 151 -12.25 2.23 12.31
C VAL A 151 -12.17 3.59 12.96
N GLU A 152 -11.00 3.93 13.48
CA GLU A 152 -10.67 5.22 14.10
C GLU A 152 -9.32 5.71 13.56
N GLY A 153 -9.18 7.03 13.33
CA GLY A 153 -7.95 7.62 12.80
C GLY A 153 -7.88 7.58 11.27
N LEU A 154 -6.71 7.24 10.71
CA LEU A 154 -6.43 7.26 9.26
C LEU A 154 -6.58 8.68 8.66
N ASN A 155 -7.54 8.89 7.74
CA ASN A 155 -7.89 10.22 7.26
C ASN A 155 -9.07 10.83 8.03
N ASN A 156 -9.47 10.20 9.14
CA ASN A 156 -10.61 10.59 9.97
C ASN A 156 -11.90 10.69 9.16
N LEU A 157 -12.07 9.86 8.11
CA LEU A 157 -13.29 9.91 7.31
C LEU A 157 -14.41 9.08 7.96
N THR A 158 -14.03 7.97 8.60
CA THR A 158 -14.99 6.99 9.15
C THR A 158 -15.28 7.23 10.63
N ASP A 159 -14.25 7.18 11.50
CA ASP A 159 -14.33 7.34 12.96
C ASP A 159 -15.57 6.70 13.60
N GLY A 160 -15.77 5.41 13.36
CA GLY A 160 -16.96 4.72 13.83
C GLY A 160 -17.10 3.28 13.39
N ASP A 161 -18.29 2.76 13.69
CA ASP A 161 -18.73 1.41 13.36
C ASP A 161 -19.04 1.30 11.85
N LEU A 162 -18.39 0.36 11.19
CA LEU A 162 -18.51 0.11 9.75
C LEU A 162 -19.87 -0.50 9.35
N ASP A 163 -20.60 -1.08 10.30
CA ASP A 163 -21.91 -1.68 10.05
C ASP A 163 -23.05 -0.69 10.31
N ASN A 164 -22.75 0.52 10.82
CA ASN A 164 -23.72 1.58 10.98
C ASN A 164 -23.93 2.36 9.66
N PRO A 165 -25.14 2.33 9.05
CA PRO A 165 -25.41 3.01 7.79
C PRO A 165 -25.25 4.54 7.87
N GLU A 166 -25.48 5.13 9.04
CA GLU A 166 -25.30 6.56 9.24
C GLU A 166 -23.82 6.96 9.22
N VAL A 167 -22.95 6.12 9.78
CA VAL A 167 -21.49 6.33 9.72
C VAL A 167 -21.03 6.28 8.28
N LYS A 168 -21.44 5.25 7.52
CA LYS A 168 -21.13 5.13 6.09
C LYS A 168 -21.57 6.37 5.30
N ARG A 169 -22.82 6.82 5.50
CA ARG A 169 -23.34 8.01 4.81
C ARG A 169 -22.52 9.26 5.13
N LYS A 170 -22.23 9.52 6.41
CA LYS A 170 -21.41 10.66 6.85
C LYS A 170 -20.00 10.61 6.26
N ALA A 171 -19.40 9.42 6.26
CA ALA A 171 -18.06 9.19 5.73
C ALA A 171 -17.99 9.51 4.23
N VAL A 172 -18.95 8.99 3.43
CA VAL A 172 -19.01 9.27 1.98
C VAL A 172 -19.22 10.76 1.71
N THR A 173 -20.13 11.43 2.44
CA THR A 173 -20.31 12.89 2.32
C THR A 173 -19.04 13.66 2.66
N ARG A 174 -18.31 13.27 3.71
CA ARG A 174 -17.05 13.90 4.10
C ARG A 174 -15.98 13.70 3.03
N ALA A 175 -15.80 12.47 2.53
CA ALA A 175 -14.86 12.16 1.47
C ALA A 175 -15.13 13.01 0.20
N ALA A 176 -16.40 13.19 -0.17
CA ALA A 176 -16.79 14.06 -1.28
C ALA A 176 -16.41 15.52 -1.03
N ALA A 177 -16.71 16.04 0.17
CA ALA A 177 -16.40 17.42 0.56
C ALA A 177 -14.88 17.70 0.62
N GLU A 178 -14.08 16.70 0.97
CA GLU A 178 -12.61 16.78 1.06
C GLU A 178 -11.90 16.45 -0.26
N GLY A 179 -12.64 16.16 -1.34
CA GLY A 179 -12.08 15.99 -2.68
C GLY A 179 -11.52 14.59 -2.96
N PHE A 180 -11.92 13.57 -2.22
CA PHE A 180 -11.58 12.18 -2.52
C PHE A 180 -12.30 11.71 -3.78
N ARG A 181 -11.55 11.35 -4.82
CA ARG A 181 -12.11 10.93 -6.13
C ARG A 181 -12.97 9.68 -6.01
N GLY A 182 -14.07 9.64 -6.75
CA GLY A 182 -15.03 8.53 -6.72
C GLY A 182 -15.92 8.47 -5.46
N ALA A 183 -15.89 9.50 -4.60
CA ALA A 183 -16.84 9.69 -3.51
C ALA A 183 -18.17 10.31 -3.99
N HIS A 184 -18.81 9.72 -5.02
CA HIS A 184 -20.11 10.22 -5.49
C HIS A 184 -21.25 9.70 -4.61
N HIS A 185 -22.30 10.50 -4.47
CA HIS A 185 -23.58 10.03 -3.93
C HIS A 185 -24.24 9.14 -4.98
N GLY A 186 -24.24 7.83 -4.73
CA GLY A 186 -25.14 6.90 -5.42
C GLY A 186 -26.60 7.16 -5.04
#